data_AF-A0A5N5LE14-F1
#
_entry.id   AF-A0A5N5LE14-F1
#
_cell.length_a   1.000
_cell.length_b   1.000
_cell.length_c   1.000
_cell.angle_alpha   90.00
_cell.angle_beta   90.00
_cell.angle_gamma   90.00
#
_symmetry.space_group_name_H-M   'P 1'
#
loop_
_entity.id
_entity.type
_entity.pdbx_description
1 polymer ?
#
loop_
_entity_poly.entity_id
_entity_poly.type
_entity_poly.pdbx_seq_one_letter_code
_entity_poly.pdbx_strand_id
1 'polypeptide(L)'
;MAAVTSKVLVNEWCEGKTYTFQKHHQRKHHQRDDEKLSLDRLFIINYNGRLEHVVNGSHSFTLLLSTEETSNNPFFHGSCAYVAEDDELYISSDLLQPVDPAELPIILISRVKLIRGPMLGTHDGVQSVVWSKLRPPPNMPMPAGATSWSSSSPDDRAVVYCSQGKADQPGGLYEMRPGKAPQPVVSDFYGANFGCLCAVVVTNVRTAAKAYWFLDGGKRDHDPAFRDPPELPPGVWRYSAAGGGGPRMMTHDVRNPQDLAMSPDGETLYVTDTYLGKEDNRLEYKSQGAVYAFDVITRSGAPFLTAKRLFALPVRGDPTGIVCDAKGHVFVGCSDGVEIFHPDGALLGVLNVPGVVRSLGWGREGELFICTRRKLWLFTFGNDHPDLGSLWD
;
A
#
# COMPACT_ATOMS: atom_id res chain seq x y z
N MET A 1 -0.10 -26.87 -17.33
CA MET A 1 0.92 -25.93 -17.89
C MET A 1 0.18 -24.77 -18.54
N ALA A 2 0.70 -23.54 -18.39
CA ALA A 2 0.12 -22.24 -18.81
C ALA A 2 -1.08 -21.78 -17.94
N ALA A 3 -1.22 -20.53 -17.47
CA ALA A 3 -0.66 -19.25 -17.89
C ALA A 3 -0.19 -18.36 -16.70
N VAL A 4 0.53 -17.27 -17.01
CA VAL A 4 1.25 -16.32 -16.13
C VAL A 4 2.54 -16.84 -15.53
N THR A 5 3.63 -16.70 -16.29
CA THR A 5 4.80 -15.96 -15.81
C THR A 5 5.58 -15.53 -17.04
N SER A 6 5.55 -14.24 -17.36
CA SER A 6 6.78 -13.52 -17.67
C SER A 6 7.91 -14.12 -16.79
N LYS A 7 8.90 -14.75 -17.41
CA LYS A 7 9.87 -15.69 -16.78
C LYS A 7 10.21 -15.34 -15.32
N VAL A 8 10.07 -16.32 -14.42
CA VAL A 8 10.54 -16.22 -13.03
C VAL A 8 12.06 -16.03 -13.05
N LEU A 9 12.56 -15.02 -12.33
CA LEU A 9 13.99 -14.72 -12.31
C LEU A 9 14.72 -15.50 -11.21
N VAL A 10 14.08 -15.67 -10.05
CA VAL A 10 14.67 -16.32 -8.87
C VAL A 10 13.55 -16.93 -8.04
N ASN A 11 13.86 -18.05 -7.37
CA ASN A 11 13.04 -18.63 -6.31
C ASN A 11 13.93 -18.90 -5.08
N GLU A 12 13.57 -18.37 -3.93
CA GLU A 12 14.39 -18.41 -2.71
C GLU A 12 13.52 -18.75 -1.49
N TRP A 13 14.10 -19.48 -0.53
CA TRP A 13 13.48 -19.80 0.75
C TRP A 13 14.16 -19.03 1.88
N CYS A 14 13.37 -18.48 2.81
CA CYS A 14 13.87 -17.68 3.92
C CYS A 14 13.09 -17.96 5.21
N GLU A 15 13.80 -18.07 6.33
CA GLU A 15 13.21 -18.12 7.66
C GLU A 15 12.95 -16.70 8.19
N GLY A 16 11.79 -16.49 8.80
CA GLY A 16 11.45 -15.20 9.43
C GLY A 16 12.19 -15.01 10.76
N LYS A 17 12.56 -13.78 11.08
CA LYS A 17 13.12 -13.43 12.40
C LYS A 17 12.11 -12.65 13.23
N THR A 18 11.59 -13.25 14.30
CA THR A 18 10.57 -12.67 15.17
C THR A 18 11.21 -11.94 16.36
N TYR A 19 10.73 -10.73 16.62
CA TYR A 19 11.11 -9.87 17.73
C TYR A 19 9.87 -9.65 18.62
N THR A 20 10.00 -10.03 19.90
CA THR A 20 8.96 -9.82 20.92
C THR A 20 9.43 -8.77 21.92
N PHE A 21 8.51 -7.89 22.34
CA PHE A 21 8.82 -6.78 23.25
C PHE A 21 8.08 -6.95 24.57
N GLN A 22 8.74 -6.59 25.67
CA GLN A 22 8.08 -6.34 26.96
C GLN A 22 7.81 -4.83 27.07
N LYS A 23 6.64 -4.44 27.59
CA LYS A 23 6.18 -3.03 27.70
C LYS A 23 7.31 -2.12 28.22
N HIS A 24 7.76 -1.17 27.40
CA HIS A 24 8.69 -0.13 27.82
C HIS A 24 7.90 1.17 28.04
N HIS A 25 7.72 1.58 29.31
CA HIS A 25 7.22 2.93 29.60
C HIS A 25 8.33 3.93 29.29
N GLN A 26 8.22 4.70 28.21
CA GLN A 26 9.05 5.91 28.08
C GLN A 26 8.50 6.99 29.02
N ARG A 27 9.31 7.33 30.05
CA ARG A 27 9.15 8.58 30.78
C ARG A 27 9.49 9.75 29.86
N LYS A 28 8.68 10.80 29.92
CA LYS A 28 8.91 12.10 29.27
C LYS A 28 10.34 12.59 29.54
N HIS A 29 11.23 12.48 28.56
CA HIS A 29 12.43 13.31 28.49
C HIS A 29 12.58 13.85 27.07
N HIS A 30 12.51 15.17 26.96
CA HIS A 30 12.93 15.90 25.77
C HIS A 30 14.46 16.00 25.79
N GLN A 31 15.18 15.28 24.93
CA GLN A 31 16.53 15.70 24.58
C GLN A 31 16.99 15.21 23.22
N ARG A 32 17.74 16.10 22.55
CA ARG A 32 18.18 16.08 21.15
C ARG A 32 19.13 14.93 20.77
N ASP A 33 19.51 14.07 21.70
CA ASP A 33 20.50 12.99 21.49
C ASP A 33 19.87 11.64 21.07
N ASP A 34 18.53 11.53 21.06
CA ASP A 34 17.78 10.33 20.66
C ASP A 34 17.62 10.15 19.13
N GLU A 35 18.04 11.12 18.32
CA GLU A 35 17.80 11.11 16.85
C GLU A 35 18.64 10.09 16.08
N LYS A 36 19.76 9.62 16.63
CA LYS A 36 20.62 8.59 15.99
C LYS A 36 20.37 7.18 16.52
N LEU A 37 19.74 7.04 17.68
CA LEU A 37 19.48 5.75 18.35
C LEU A 37 18.11 5.15 18.02
N SER A 38 17.25 5.88 17.29
CA SER A 38 15.82 5.56 17.10
C SER A 38 15.42 5.05 15.69
N LEU A 39 16.33 4.97 14.73
CA LEU A 39 16.00 4.58 13.34
C LEU A 39 16.19 3.08 13.03
N ASP A 40 16.94 2.35 13.85
CA ASP A 40 17.29 0.94 13.62
C ASP A 40 16.68 -0.03 14.63
N ARG A 41 15.75 0.44 15.47
CA ARG A 41 15.13 -0.37 16.53
C ARG A 41 13.67 -0.60 16.21
N LEU A 42 13.14 -1.74 16.63
CA LEU A 42 11.71 -2.00 16.59
C LEU A 42 11.15 -1.62 17.96
N PHE A 43 10.11 -0.78 18.00
CA PHE A 43 9.42 -0.40 19.24
C PHE A 43 8.07 0.24 18.93
N ILE A 44 7.24 0.38 19.96
CA ILE A 44 5.94 1.06 19.85
C ILE A 44 5.96 2.31 20.71
N ILE A 45 5.60 3.44 20.12
CA ILE A 45 5.41 4.71 20.84
C ILE A 45 3.92 4.86 21.12
N ASN A 46 3.54 5.05 22.38
CA ASN A 46 2.17 5.36 22.78
C ASN A 46 2.04 6.87 23.06
N TYR A 47 1.33 7.58 22.18
CA TYR A 47 1.02 9.01 22.35
C TYR A 47 -0.35 9.22 23.02
N ASN A 48 -1.26 8.26 22.89
CA ASN A 48 -2.62 8.32 23.42
C ASN A 48 -3.03 6.97 24.01
N GLY A 49 -3.59 6.95 25.22
CA GLY A 49 -4.03 5.74 25.90
C GLY A 49 -5.01 4.87 25.08
N ARG A 50 -5.76 5.47 24.14
CA ARG A 50 -6.63 4.74 23.20
C ARG A 50 -5.87 3.75 22.31
N LEU A 51 -4.55 3.90 22.13
CA LEU A 51 -3.72 2.94 21.41
C LEU A 51 -3.80 1.54 22.02
N GLU A 52 -4.03 1.41 23.33
CA GLU A 52 -4.18 0.11 24.00
C GLU A 52 -5.44 -0.65 23.55
N HIS A 53 -6.39 -0.01 22.84
CA HIS A 53 -7.54 -0.68 22.23
C HIS A 53 -7.26 -1.17 20.80
N VAL A 54 -6.14 -0.74 20.21
CA VAL A 54 -5.68 -1.12 18.87
C VAL A 54 -4.55 -2.13 18.99
N VAL A 55 -3.48 -1.75 19.69
CA VAL A 55 -2.31 -2.61 19.92
C VAL A 55 -2.38 -3.12 21.36
N ASN A 56 -3.06 -4.25 21.53
CA ASN A 56 -3.25 -4.91 22.82
C ASN A 56 -2.54 -6.28 22.87
N GLY A 57 -2.47 -6.85 24.07
CA GLY A 57 -1.97 -8.21 24.26
C GLY A 57 -0.53 -8.43 23.80
N SER A 58 -0.26 -9.67 23.34
CA SER A 58 1.02 -10.07 22.77
C SER A 58 1.09 -9.63 21.31
N HIS A 59 2.06 -8.79 20.98
CA HIS A 59 2.34 -8.36 19.61
C HIS A 59 3.78 -8.70 19.23
N SER A 60 4.06 -8.82 17.94
CA SER A 60 5.40 -9.12 17.43
C SER A 60 5.70 -8.39 16.14
N PHE A 61 6.99 -8.16 15.91
CA PHE A 61 7.52 -7.78 14.60
C PHE A 61 8.30 -8.96 14.04
N THR A 62 8.05 -9.34 12.80
CA THR A 62 8.78 -10.40 12.11
C THR A 62 9.40 -9.82 10.84
N LEU A 63 10.73 -9.90 10.71
CA LEU A 63 11.39 -9.63 9.44
C LEU A 63 11.23 -10.87 8.55
N LEU A 64 10.47 -10.75 7.47
CA LEU A 64 10.22 -11.86 6.54
C LEU A 64 11.30 -11.96 5.46
N LEU A 65 11.66 -10.82 4.86
CA LEU A 65 12.67 -10.75 3.80
C LEU A 65 13.52 -9.48 3.95
N SER A 66 14.80 -9.58 3.60
CA SER A 66 15.71 -8.45 3.49
C SER A 66 16.64 -8.64 2.30
N THR A 67 16.77 -7.60 1.48
CA THR A 67 17.70 -7.58 0.34
C THR A 67 18.91 -6.70 0.60
N GLU A 68 19.00 -6.03 1.76
CA GLU A 68 20.11 -5.12 2.10
C GLU A 68 21.47 -5.81 2.06
N GLU A 69 21.55 -7.05 2.54
CA GLU A 69 22.80 -7.83 2.62
C GLU A 69 23.06 -8.67 1.36
N THR A 70 22.13 -8.68 0.40
CA THR A 70 22.24 -9.46 -0.84
C THR A 70 22.36 -8.54 -2.06
N SER A 71 21.26 -8.30 -2.76
CA SER A 71 21.25 -7.50 -4.00
C SER A 71 21.18 -5.99 -3.77
N ASN A 72 20.84 -5.56 -2.55
CA ASN A 72 20.55 -4.18 -2.17
C ASN A 72 19.44 -3.50 -3.01
N ASN A 73 18.66 -4.29 -3.76
CA ASN A 73 17.59 -3.79 -4.62
C ASN A 73 16.27 -3.62 -3.84
N PRO A 74 15.49 -2.56 -4.11
CA PRO A 74 14.26 -2.23 -3.40
C PRO A 74 13.05 -3.04 -3.90
N PHE A 75 13.00 -4.34 -3.61
CA PHE A 75 11.94 -5.25 -4.07
C PHE A 75 10.60 -5.16 -3.30
N PHE A 76 10.56 -4.42 -2.20
CA PHE A 76 9.40 -4.28 -1.31
C PHE A 76 9.05 -2.79 -1.17
N HIS A 77 8.56 -2.18 -2.25
CA HIS A 77 8.36 -0.73 -2.33
C HIS A 77 6.89 -0.34 -2.43
N GLY A 78 6.26 -0.53 -3.60
CA GLY A 78 4.88 -0.14 -3.83
C GLY A 78 3.95 -1.33 -3.69
N SER A 79 2.69 -1.09 -3.32
CA SER A 79 1.66 -2.14 -3.15
C SER A 79 1.95 -3.14 -2.03
N CYS A 80 0.92 -3.78 -1.52
CA CYS A 80 1.06 -4.95 -0.66
C CYS A 80 -0.25 -5.75 -0.72
N ALA A 81 -0.46 -6.44 -1.85
CA ALA A 81 -1.69 -7.17 -2.11
C ALA A 81 -1.59 -8.58 -1.53
N TYR A 82 -2.36 -8.86 -0.48
CA TYR A 82 -2.45 -10.18 0.14
C TYR A 82 -3.64 -10.97 -0.40
N VAL A 83 -3.40 -12.16 -0.93
CA VAL A 83 -4.42 -13.11 -1.38
C VAL A 83 -4.56 -14.19 -0.31
N ALA A 84 -5.64 -14.13 0.47
CA ALA A 84 -5.82 -14.94 1.67
C ALA A 84 -5.95 -16.45 1.36
N GLU A 85 -6.63 -16.80 0.28
CA GLU A 85 -6.88 -18.19 -0.12
C GLU A 85 -5.60 -18.93 -0.49
N ASP A 86 -4.63 -18.19 -1.04
CA ASP A 86 -3.34 -18.72 -1.43
C ASP A 86 -2.25 -18.36 -0.41
N ASP A 87 -2.54 -17.55 0.62
CA ASP A 87 -1.56 -17.06 1.60
C ASP A 87 -0.31 -16.47 0.93
N GLU A 88 -0.55 -15.64 -0.09
CA GLU A 88 0.46 -15.05 -0.97
C GLU A 88 0.38 -13.53 -1.00
N LEU A 89 1.55 -12.89 -1.02
CA LEU A 89 1.70 -11.45 -1.21
C LEU A 89 2.24 -11.14 -2.60
N TYR A 90 1.74 -10.05 -3.16
CA TYR A 90 2.25 -9.45 -4.39
C TYR A 90 2.63 -7.99 -4.12
N ILE A 91 3.90 -7.70 -4.33
CA ILE A 91 4.51 -6.39 -4.02
C ILE A 91 5.29 -5.92 -5.24
N SER A 92 5.19 -4.65 -5.59
CA SER A 92 6.01 -4.05 -6.65
C SER A 92 7.34 -3.55 -6.09
N SER A 93 8.41 -3.71 -6.87
CA SER A 93 9.68 -3.05 -6.58
C SER A 93 9.59 -1.54 -6.80
N ASP A 94 10.62 -0.82 -6.37
CA ASP A 94 10.89 0.51 -6.90
C ASP A 94 11.34 0.39 -8.38
N LEU A 95 11.52 1.52 -9.06
CA LEU A 95 12.10 1.54 -10.40
C LEU A 95 13.53 0.99 -10.36
N LEU A 96 13.74 -0.21 -10.93
CA LEU A 96 15.05 -0.85 -10.96
C LEU A 96 15.81 -0.37 -12.19
N GLN A 97 17.01 0.15 -11.94
CA GLN A 97 17.94 0.52 -13.00
C GLN A 97 18.60 -0.75 -13.56
N PRO A 98 18.72 -0.86 -14.88
CA PRO A 98 19.35 -2.01 -15.50
C PRO A 98 20.87 -1.98 -15.28
N VAL A 99 21.49 -3.16 -15.28
CA VAL A 99 22.96 -3.26 -15.24
C VAL A 99 23.56 -2.88 -16.59
N ASP A 100 22.88 -3.24 -17.68
CA ASP A 100 23.22 -2.83 -19.04
C ASP A 100 22.49 -1.51 -19.36
N PRO A 101 23.21 -0.40 -19.63
CA PRO A 101 22.61 0.88 -20.03
C PRO A 101 21.78 0.83 -21.31
N ALA A 102 21.88 -0.24 -22.12
CA ALA A 102 21.05 -0.44 -23.30
C ALA A 102 19.65 -0.99 -22.99
N GLU A 103 19.43 -1.53 -21.78
CA GLU A 103 18.10 -1.95 -21.33
C GLU A 103 17.32 -0.77 -20.73
N LEU A 104 16.00 -0.87 -20.73
CA LEU A 104 15.13 0.10 -20.07
C LEU A 104 14.96 -0.27 -18.58
N PRO A 105 14.75 0.72 -17.69
CA PRO A 105 14.42 0.43 -16.31
C PRO A 105 13.10 -0.34 -16.20
N ILE A 106 12.94 -1.09 -15.11
CA ILE A 106 11.83 -2.02 -14.94
C ILE A 106 11.31 -2.02 -13.51
N ILE A 107 10.00 -2.22 -13.35
CA ILE A 107 9.41 -2.58 -12.06
C ILE A 107 9.07 -4.07 -12.09
N LEU A 108 9.55 -4.80 -11.09
CA LEU A 108 9.30 -6.24 -10.92
C LEU A 108 8.21 -6.50 -9.88
N ILE A 109 7.61 -7.68 -9.95
CA ILE A 109 6.63 -8.16 -8.97
C ILE A 109 7.32 -9.19 -8.07
N SER A 110 7.39 -8.90 -6.78
CA SER A 110 7.74 -9.85 -5.74
C SER A 110 6.51 -10.66 -5.37
N ARG A 111 6.53 -11.97 -5.64
CA ARG A 111 5.52 -12.92 -5.16
C ARG A 111 6.08 -13.64 -3.94
N VAL A 112 5.43 -13.52 -2.79
CA VAL A 112 5.87 -14.11 -1.52
C VAL A 112 4.80 -15.06 -1.01
N LYS A 113 5.09 -16.36 -1.01
CA LYS A 113 4.27 -17.40 -0.40
C LYS A 113 4.64 -17.57 1.06
N LEU A 114 3.66 -17.45 1.95
CA LEU A 114 3.85 -17.65 3.38
C LEU A 114 3.72 -19.15 3.70
N ILE A 115 4.65 -19.66 4.51
CA ILE A 115 4.65 -21.02 5.02
C ILE A 115 4.42 -20.95 6.52
N ARG A 116 3.22 -21.37 6.92
CA ARG A 116 2.76 -21.29 8.30
C ARG A 116 2.93 -22.60 9.03
N GLY A 117 3.07 -22.51 10.34
CA GLY A 117 3.08 -23.65 11.24
C GLY A 117 2.63 -23.28 12.64
N PRO A 118 2.57 -24.26 13.55
CA PRO A 118 2.02 -24.07 14.87
C PRO A 118 2.76 -22.97 15.64
N MET A 119 2.00 -22.07 16.24
CA MET A 119 2.48 -21.09 17.22
C MET A 119 1.81 -21.38 18.57
N LEU A 120 2.56 -21.25 19.67
CA LEU A 120 2.02 -21.46 21.01
C LEU A 120 0.91 -20.44 21.32
N GLY A 121 -0.34 -20.90 21.36
CA GLY A 121 -1.48 -20.16 21.89
C GLY A 121 -2.29 -19.29 20.90
N THR A 122 -2.06 -19.39 19.59
CA THR A 122 -2.77 -18.63 18.54
C THR A 122 -2.94 -19.44 17.24
N HIS A 123 -3.59 -18.86 16.22
CA HIS A 123 -3.54 -19.36 14.84
C HIS A 123 -2.10 -19.60 14.35
N ASP A 124 -1.93 -20.46 13.34
CA ASP A 124 -0.63 -20.77 12.74
C ASP A 124 0.10 -19.49 12.26
N GLY A 125 1.28 -19.23 12.82
CA GLY A 125 2.11 -18.08 12.44
C GLY A 125 3.03 -18.39 11.27
N VAL A 126 3.55 -17.34 10.64
CA VAL A 126 4.51 -17.46 9.53
C VAL A 126 5.87 -17.93 10.07
N GLN A 127 6.29 -19.13 9.67
CA GLN A 127 7.60 -19.69 10.06
C GLN A 127 8.68 -19.41 9.01
N SER A 128 8.30 -19.51 7.73
CA SER A 128 9.19 -19.25 6.61
C SER A 128 8.40 -18.69 5.42
N VAL A 129 9.13 -18.23 4.41
CA VAL A 129 8.56 -17.75 3.16
C VAL A 129 9.31 -18.34 1.98
N VAL A 130 8.58 -18.57 0.89
CA VAL A 130 9.16 -18.80 -0.44
C VAL A 130 8.86 -17.58 -1.27
N TRP A 131 9.87 -16.93 -1.85
CA TRP A 131 9.62 -15.76 -2.68
C TRP A 131 10.27 -15.84 -4.06
N SER A 132 9.67 -15.14 -5.00
CA SER A 132 10.11 -15.10 -6.39
C SER A 132 10.00 -13.70 -6.97
N LYS A 133 10.98 -13.35 -7.81
CA LYS A 133 10.96 -12.13 -8.62
C LYS A 133 10.37 -12.44 -9.99
N LEU A 134 9.23 -11.83 -10.29
CA LEU A 134 8.52 -12.00 -11.54
C LEU A 134 8.73 -10.75 -12.40
N ARG A 135 9.01 -10.96 -13.69
CA ARG A 135 8.91 -9.85 -14.66
C ARG A 135 7.44 -9.44 -14.81
N PRO A 136 7.14 -8.19 -15.18
CA PRO A 136 5.77 -7.81 -15.54
C PRO A 136 5.31 -8.59 -16.78
N PRO A 137 4.03 -9.01 -16.85
CA PRO A 137 3.43 -9.54 -18.06
C PRO A 137 3.55 -8.54 -19.23
N PRO A 138 3.72 -9.01 -20.49
CA PRO A 138 3.91 -8.11 -21.63
C PRO A 138 2.77 -7.10 -21.84
N ASN A 139 1.55 -7.44 -21.42
CA ASN A 139 0.38 -6.58 -21.57
C ASN A 139 0.13 -5.65 -20.35
N MET A 140 0.99 -5.67 -19.33
CA MET A 140 0.86 -4.87 -18.09
C MET A 140 2.25 -4.38 -17.61
N PRO A 141 2.91 -3.48 -18.35
CA PRO A 141 4.25 -2.99 -18.04
C PRO A 141 4.25 -2.08 -16.79
N MET A 142 5.39 -2.01 -16.10
CA MET A 142 5.61 -1.06 -14.99
C MET A 142 4.52 -1.10 -13.88
N PRO A 143 4.26 -2.26 -13.25
CA PRO A 143 3.28 -2.37 -12.17
C PRO A 143 3.73 -1.58 -10.95
N ALA A 144 2.95 -0.60 -10.47
CA ALA A 144 3.36 0.30 -9.38
C ALA A 144 2.43 0.26 -8.15
N GLY A 145 1.17 -0.13 -8.35
CA GLY A 145 0.13 -0.25 -7.33
C GLY A 145 -0.57 -1.60 -7.44
N ALA A 146 -1.06 -2.16 -6.34
CA ALA A 146 -1.85 -3.38 -6.35
C ALA A 146 -2.68 -3.56 -5.09
N THR A 147 -3.85 -4.16 -5.26
CA THR A 147 -4.68 -4.67 -4.16
C THR A 147 -5.26 -6.02 -4.54
N SER A 148 -5.62 -6.83 -3.56
CA SER A 148 -6.38 -8.06 -3.79
C SER A 148 -7.87 -7.76 -3.88
N TRP A 149 -8.57 -8.61 -4.60
CA TRP A 149 -10.02 -8.63 -4.62
C TRP A 149 -10.49 -10.07 -4.60
N SER A 150 -11.43 -10.38 -3.74
CA SER A 150 -12.20 -11.61 -3.72
C SER A 150 -13.69 -11.26 -3.60
N SER A 151 -14.53 -12.26 -3.78
CA SER A 151 -15.95 -12.19 -3.46
C SER A 151 -16.36 -13.56 -2.93
N SER A 152 -17.63 -13.72 -2.56
CA SER A 152 -18.19 -15.03 -2.22
C SER A 152 -17.96 -16.11 -3.30
N SER A 153 -17.71 -15.72 -4.56
CA SER A 153 -17.28 -16.63 -5.62
C SER A 153 -15.75 -16.78 -5.62
N PRO A 154 -15.21 -17.98 -5.35
CA PRO A 154 -13.76 -18.22 -5.37
C PRO A 154 -13.12 -17.96 -6.74
N ASP A 155 -13.91 -18.06 -7.81
CA ASP A 155 -13.43 -17.82 -9.17
C ASP A 155 -13.13 -16.34 -9.43
N ASP A 156 -13.74 -15.43 -8.68
CA ASP A 156 -13.60 -13.97 -8.84
C ASP A 156 -12.39 -13.37 -8.13
N ARG A 157 -11.59 -14.21 -7.46
CA ARG A 157 -10.34 -13.78 -6.84
C ARG A 157 -9.33 -13.30 -7.88
N ALA A 158 -8.78 -12.12 -7.65
CA ALA A 158 -7.79 -11.49 -8.52
C ALA A 158 -6.87 -10.56 -7.73
N VAL A 159 -5.67 -10.34 -8.26
CA VAL A 159 -4.89 -9.16 -7.89
C VAL A 159 -5.17 -8.08 -8.94
N VAL A 160 -5.57 -6.90 -8.48
CA VAL A 160 -5.77 -5.73 -9.31
C VAL A 160 -4.52 -4.89 -9.26
N TYR A 161 -3.91 -4.62 -10.41
CA TYR A 161 -2.67 -3.84 -10.54
C TYR A 161 -2.94 -2.50 -11.20
N CYS A 162 -2.24 -1.48 -10.71
CA CYS A 162 -1.93 -0.26 -11.45
C CYS A 162 -0.68 -0.51 -12.30
N SER A 163 -0.83 -0.35 -13.60
CA SER A 163 0.25 -0.29 -14.59
C SER A 163 0.55 1.18 -14.88
N GLN A 164 1.81 1.57 -14.74
CA GLN A 164 2.22 2.88 -15.20
C GLN A 164 2.25 2.93 -16.73
N GLY A 165 2.47 1.84 -17.47
CA GLY A 165 2.63 1.94 -18.92
C GLY A 165 4.06 2.27 -19.33
N LYS A 166 4.27 2.43 -20.64
CA LYS A 166 5.54 2.83 -21.28
C LYS A 166 5.25 3.58 -22.60
N ALA A 167 6.28 4.08 -23.27
CA ALA A 167 6.13 4.95 -24.45
C ALA A 167 5.20 4.38 -25.55
N ASP A 168 5.26 3.08 -25.81
CA ASP A 168 4.47 2.41 -26.85
C ASP A 168 3.21 1.68 -26.31
N GLN A 169 2.94 1.77 -25.01
CA GLN A 169 1.86 1.03 -24.37
C GLN A 169 1.24 1.80 -23.19
N PRO A 170 -0.07 2.10 -23.23
CA PRO A 170 -0.70 2.85 -22.17
C PRO A 170 -0.64 2.13 -20.81
N GLY A 171 -0.68 2.93 -19.75
CA GLY A 171 -0.92 2.44 -18.40
C GLY A 171 -2.39 2.05 -18.20
N GLY A 172 -2.75 1.72 -16.97
CA GLY A 172 -4.15 1.38 -16.66
C GLY A 172 -4.31 0.48 -15.45
N LEU A 173 -5.55 0.11 -15.18
CA LEU A 173 -5.89 -0.91 -14.20
C LEU A 173 -6.03 -2.27 -14.88
N TYR A 174 -5.47 -3.30 -14.26
CA TYR A 174 -5.49 -4.66 -14.78
C TYR A 174 -5.86 -5.65 -13.70
N GLU A 175 -6.72 -6.61 -14.02
CA GLU A 175 -7.04 -7.74 -13.16
C GLU A 175 -6.29 -8.99 -13.58
N MET A 176 -5.54 -9.57 -12.65
CA MET A 176 -4.83 -10.82 -12.87
C MET A 176 -5.39 -11.90 -11.94
N ARG A 177 -6.17 -12.81 -12.52
CA ARG A 177 -6.65 -14.01 -11.82
C ARG A 177 -5.53 -15.05 -11.73
N PRO A 178 -5.52 -15.92 -10.71
CA PRO A 178 -4.51 -16.97 -10.59
C PRO A 178 -4.42 -17.83 -11.85
N GLY A 179 -3.20 -17.94 -12.39
CA GLY A 179 -2.93 -18.72 -13.60
C GLY A 179 -3.47 -18.12 -14.91
N LYS A 180 -3.96 -16.87 -14.92
CA LYS A 180 -4.55 -16.19 -16.10
C LYS A 180 -3.86 -14.87 -16.41
N ALA A 181 -3.63 -14.59 -17.70
CA ALA A 181 -3.02 -13.33 -18.13
C ALA A 181 -3.84 -12.11 -17.62
N PRO A 182 -3.19 -10.99 -17.24
CA PRO A 182 -3.89 -9.79 -16.81
C PRO A 182 -4.91 -9.33 -17.86
N GLN A 183 -6.11 -8.95 -17.42
CA GLN A 183 -7.15 -8.36 -18.26
C GLN A 183 -7.27 -6.87 -17.95
N PRO A 184 -7.30 -5.98 -18.96
CA PRO A 184 -7.48 -4.57 -18.73
C PRO A 184 -8.88 -4.29 -18.16
N VAL A 185 -8.94 -3.48 -17.11
CA VAL A 185 -10.17 -2.93 -16.52
C VAL A 185 -10.44 -1.53 -17.07
N VAL A 186 -9.38 -0.70 -17.10
CA VAL A 186 -9.40 0.68 -17.59
C VAL A 186 -8.02 0.99 -18.19
N SER A 187 -7.95 1.50 -19.41
CA SER A 187 -6.70 1.82 -20.13
C SER A 187 -6.52 3.30 -20.47
N ASP A 188 -7.62 4.04 -20.57
CA ASP A 188 -7.63 5.44 -20.98
C ASP A 188 -8.86 6.18 -20.43
N PHE A 189 -8.82 7.50 -20.50
CA PHE A 189 -9.96 8.38 -20.26
C PHE A 189 -10.36 9.04 -21.58
N TYR A 190 -11.32 8.42 -22.29
CA TYR A 190 -11.84 8.92 -23.58
C TYR A 190 -10.72 9.20 -24.61
N GLY A 191 -9.75 8.30 -24.69
CA GLY A 191 -8.60 8.41 -25.59
C GLY A 191 -7.39 9.15 -25.01
N ALA A 192 -7.50 9.79 -23.84
CA ALA A 192 -6.35 10.35 -23.12
C ALA A 192 -5.71 9.28 -22.23
N ASN A 193 -4.39 9.13 -22.33
CA ASN A 193 -3.67 8.15 -21.52
C ASN A 193 -3.57 8.62 -20.06
N PHE A 194 -3.78 7.70 -19.12
CA PHE A 194 -3.39 7.94 -17.74
C PHE A 194 -1.89 8.26 -17.67
N GLY A 195 -1.53 9.08 -16.70
CA GLY A 195 -0.15 9.34 -16.32
C GLY A 195 0.46 8.09 -15.73
N CYS A 196 0.70 8.12 -14.43
CA CYS A 196 1.37 7.04 -13.73
C CYS A 196 0.47 6.55 -12.60
N LEU A 197 -0.40 5.57 -12.93
CA LEU A 197 -1.26 4.97 -11.91
C LEU A 197 -0.40 4.30 -10.84
N CYS A 198 -0.68 4.60 -9.57
CA CYS A 198 0.21 4.24 -8.47
C CYS A 198 -0.46 3.50 -7.31
N ALA A 199 -1.77 3.64 -7.13
CA ALA A 199 -2.52 2.96 -6.08
C ALA A 199 -3.97 2.69 -6.48
N VAL A 200 -4.56 1.65 -5.90
CA VAL A 200 -5.95 1.25 -6.14
C VAL A 200 -6.53 0.59 -4.91
N VAL A 201 -7.77 0.95 -4.56
CA VAL A 201 -8.64 0.22 -3.64
C VAL A 201 -9.86 -0.23 -4.41
N VAL A 202 -10.28 -1.47 -4.15
CA VAL A 202 -11.45 -2.07 -4.77
C VAL A 202 -12.47 -2.38 -3.69
N THR A 203 -13.72 -2.04 -3.95
CA THR A 203 -14.79 -2.10 -2.95
C THR A 203 -16.15 -2.37 -3.62
N ASN A 204 -17.03 -3.06 -2.90
CA ASN A 204 -18.46 -3.15 -3.18
C ASN A 204 -19.31 -2.45 -2.08
N VAL A 205 -18.67 -1.82 -1.08
CA VAL A 205 -19.40 -1.14 -0.01
C VAL A 205 -20.12 0.07 -0.58
N ARG A 206 -21.42 0.17 -0.26
CA ARG A 206 -22.36 1.17 -0.79
C ARG A 206 -22.53 1.16 -2.31
N THR A 207 -22.11 0.10 -3.00
CA THR A 207 -22.26 -0.04 -4.44
C THR A 207 -22.86 -1.39 -4.82
N ALA A 208 -23.72 -1.42 -5.83
CA ALA A 208 -24.33 -2.67 -6.30
C ALA A 208 -23.35 -3.58 -7.08
N ALA A 209 -22.17 -3.05 -7.43
CA ALA A 209 -21.12 -3.78 -8.11
C ALA A 209 -19.75 -3.28 -7.66
N LYS A 210 -18.73 -4.05 -8.04
CA LYS A 210 -17.32 -3.72 -7.87
C LYS A 210 -17.01 -2.30 -8.37
N ALA A 211 -16.34 -1.53 -7.52
CA ALA A 211 -15.88 -0.18 -7.80
C ALA A 211 -14.38 -0.09 -7.52
N TYR A 212 -13.66 0.55 -8.44
CA TYR A 212 -12.22 0.79 -8.37
C TYR A 212 -12.03 2.26 -8.08
N TRP A 213 -11.37 2.58 -6.98
CA TRP A 213 -10.86 3.90 -6.66
C TRP A 213 -9.36 3.87 -6.83
N PHE A 214 -8.81 4.72 -7.69
CA PHE A 214 -7.40 4.64 -8.05
C PHE A 214 -6.77 6.01 -8.18
N LEU A 215 -5.46 6.06 -7.98
CA LEU A 215 -4.67 7.29 -8.05
C LEU A 215 -3.81 7.32 -9.29
N ASP A 216 -3.83 8.47 -9.96
CA ASP A 216 -2.81 8.86 -10.92
C ASP A 216 -1.82 9.80 -10.21
N GLY A 217 -0.55 9.37 -10.13
CA GLY A 217 0.53 10.18 -9.56
C GLY A 217 1.00 11.30 -10.48
N GLY A 218 0.54 11.32 -11.74
CA GLY A 218 0.91 12.32 -12.74
C GLY A 218 2.42 12.47 -12.87
N LYS A 219 2.89 13.72 -12.86
CA LYS A 219 4.32 14.05 -13.07
C LYS A 219 5.26 13.53 -12.00
N ARG A 220 4.78 13.19 -10.78
CA ARG A 220 5.64 12.69 -9.70
C ARG A 220 6.35 11.39 -10.09
N ASP A 221 5.60 10.49 -10.71
CA ASP A 221 6.07 9.15 -11.09
C ASP A 221 6.51 9.07 -12.55
N HIS A 222 6.54 10.18 -13.26
CA HIS A 222 7.00 10.22 -14.63
C HIS A 222 8.52 10.12 -14.67
N ASP A 223 9.02 9.13 -15.40
CA ASP A 223 10.42 9.02 -15.77
C ASP A 223 10.53 9.00 -17.31
N PRO A 224 11.29 9.94 -17.91
CA PRO A 224 11.45 10.01 -19.36
C PRO A 224 12.21 8.80 -19.94
N ALA A 225 12.84 7.97 -19.12
CA ALA A 225 13.53 6.77 -19.57
C ALA A 225 12.56 5.71 -20.14
N PHE A 226 11.29 5.69 -19.71
CA PHE A 226 10.36 4.65 -20.16
C PHE A 226 9.03 5.14 -20.73
N ARG A 227 8.68 6.42 -20.60
CA ARG A 227 7.43 6.96 -21.14
C ARG A 227 7.46 8.45 -21.42
N ASP A 228 6.46 8.90 -22.17
CA ASP A 228 6.20 10.32 -22.39
C ASP A 228 5.50 10.98 -21.17
N PRO A 229 5.60 12.31 -21.05
CA PRO A 229 4.93 13.08 -20.01
C PRO A 229 3.41 12.83 -19.93
N PRO A 230 2.83 12.75 -18.72
CA PRO A 230 1.39 12.62 -18.54
C PRO A 230 0.59 13.75 -19.20
N GLU A 231 -0.49 13.39 -19.89
CA GLU A 231 -1.46 14.34 -20.48
C GLU A 231 -2.53 14.76 -19.46
N LEU A 232 -2.87 13.87 -18.53
CA LEU A 232 -3.87 14.07 -17.49
C LEU A 232 -3.23 14.62 -16.20
N PRO A 233 -3.96 15.43 -15.40
CA PRO A 233 -3.47 15.86 -14.10
C PRO A 233 -3.47 14.70 -13.10
N PRO A 234 -2.62 14.75 -12.05
CA PRO A 234 -2.72 13.81 -10.94
C PRO A 234 -4.09 13.94 -10.26
N GLY A 235 -4.56 12.85 -9.67
CA GLY A 235 -5.87 12.88 -9.04
C GLY A 235 -6.40 11.52 -8.63
N VAL A 236 -7.56 11.57 -7.96
CA VAL A 236 -8.36 10.39 -7.64
C VAL A 236 -9.32 10.13 -8.78
N TRP A 237 -9.37 8.89 -9.21
CA TRP A 237 -10.25 8.39 -10.25
C TRP A 237 -11.14 7.28 -9.70
N ARG A 238 -12.28 7.08 -10.35
CA ARG A 238 -13.18 5.98 -10.05
C ARG A 238 -13.70 5.33 -11.31
N TYR A 239 -13.83 4.00 -11.28
CA TYR A 239 -14.52 3.22 -12.30
C TYR A 239 -15.45 2.16 -11.67
N SER A 240 -16.57 1.86 -12.32
CA SER A 240 -17.45 0.74 -11.96
C SER A 240 -18.33 0.37 -13.16
N ALA A 241 -18.42 -0.92 -13.47
CA ALA A 241 -19.16 -1.42 -14.62
C ALA A 241 -20.69 -1.20 -14.51
N ALA A 242 -21.25 -1.14 -13.30
CA ALA A 242 -22.69 -1.03 -13.09
C ALA A 242 -23.31 0.33 -13.48
N GLY A 243 -22.49 1.32 -13.85
CA GLY A 243 -22.95 2.64 -14.27
C GLY A 243 -23.01 2.84 -15.79
N GLY A 244 -22.57 1.87 -16.59
CA GLY A 244 -22.50 1.99 -18.06
C GLY A 244 -21.59 3.10 -18.59
N GLY A 245 -20.82 3.77 -17.73
CA GLY A 245 -19.92 4.87 -18.04
C GLY A 245 -18.45 4.48 -17.92
N GLY A 246 -17.58 5.24 -18.61
CA GLY A 246 -16.12 5.11 -18.48
C GLY A 246 -15.59 5.58 -17.13
N PRO A 247 -14.26 5.56 -16.93
CA PRO A 247 -13.63 6.09 -15.72
C PRO A 247 -13.94 7.58 -15.55
N ARG A 248 -14.02 8.05 -14.30
CA ARG A 248 -14.27 9.45 -13.97
C ARG A 248 -13.22 9.97 -12.99
N MET A 249 -12.68 11.15 -13.26
CA MET A 249 -11.89 11.88 -12.27
C MET A 249 -12.84 12.37 -11.16
N MET A 250 -12.49 12.04 -9.93
CA MET A 250 -13.27 12.36 -8.74
C MET A 250 -12.80 13.65 -8.09
N THR A 251 -11.48 13.89 -8.11
CA THR A 251 -10.86 15.15 -7.70
C THR A 251 -9.44 15.24 -8.26
N HIS A 252 -9.02 16.44 -8.62
CA HIS A 252 -7.61 16.79 -8.88
C HIS A 252 -7.03 17.62 -7.72
N ASP A 253 -7.78 17.80 -6.63
CA ASP A 253 -7.37 18.57 -5.45
C ASP A 253 -6.46 17.72 -4.55
N VAL A 254 -5.46 17.09 -5.16
CA VAL A 254 -4.31 16.40 -4.56
C VAL A 254 -3.15 16.61 -5.53
N ARG A 255 -1.96 16.88 -5.01
CA ARG A 255 -0.83 17.35 -5.82
C ARG A 255 0.19 16.23 -6.08
N ASN A 256 0.63 15.53 -5.03
CA ASN A 256 1.52 14.37 -5.12
C ASN A 256 0.93 13.16 -4.37
N PRO A 257 -0.21 12.61 -4.82
CA PRO A 257 -0.94 11.58 -4.08
C PRO A 257 -0.21 10.22 -4.13
N GLN A 258 0.16 9.64 -2.97
CA GLN A 258 0.94 8.38 -2.89
C GLN A 258 0.06 7.14 -2.88
N ASP A 259 -0.96 7.12 -2.03
CA ASP A 259 -1.80 5.96 -1.77
C ASP A 259 -3.19 6.38 -1.26
N LEU A 260 -4.14 5.45 -1.23
CA LEU A 260 -5.52 5.71 -0.79
C LEU A 260 -6.08 4.57 0.06
N ALA A 261 -6.94 4.92 1.02
CA ALA A 261 -7.69 3.95 1.82
C ALA A 261 -9.14 4.39 1.95
N MET A 262 -10.07 3.44 1.92
CA MET A 262 -11.48 3.69 2.19
C MET A 262 -11.76 3.38 3.67
N SER A 263 -12.60 4.19 4.33
CA SER A 263 -13.18 3.81 5.62
C SER A 263 -14.02 2.53 5.49
N PRO A 264 -14.17 1.74 6.56
CA PRO A 264 -14.90 0.46 6.50
C PRO A 264 -16.37 0.63 6.08
N ASP A 265 -16.98 1.77 6.39
CA ASP A 265 -18.34 2.10 5.98
C ASP A 265 -18.43 2.70 4.56
N GLY A 266 -17.31 2.97 3.89
CA GLY A 266 -17.28 3.59 2.56
C GLY A 266 -17.68 5.07 2.50
N GLU A 267 -17.81 5.75 3.65
CA GLU A 267 -18.20 7.17 3.70
C GLU A 267 -17.02 8.14 3.60
N THR A 268 -15.80 7.68 3.88
CA THR A 268 -14.59 8.52 3.84
C THR A 268 -13.51 7.88 2.97
N LEU A 269 -12.97 8.65 2.04
CA LEU A 269 -11.76 8.30 1.30
C LEU A 269 -10.57 9.08 1.87
N TYR A 270 -9.55 8.37 2.35
CA TYR A 270 -8.29 8.91 2.79
C TYR A 270 -7.26 8.86 1.65
N VAL A 271 -6.49 9.93 1.47
CA VAL A 271 -5.43 10.03 0.46
C VAL A 271 -4.19 10.62 1.11
N THR A 272 -3.05 9.94 0.95
CA THR A 272 -1.74 10.48 1.35
C THR A 272 -1.20 11.39 0.24
N ASP A 273 -0.74 12.58 0.58
CA ASP A 273 -0.22 13.57 -0.37
C ASP A 273 1.09 14.16 0.16
N THR A 274 2.16 14.04 -0.62
CA THR A 274 3.52 14.46 -0.24
C THR A 274 3.89 15.83 -0.77
N TYR A 275 2.91 16.73 -0.91
CA TYR A 275 3.14 18.07 -1.46
C TYR A 275 3.10 19.20 -0.42
N LEU A 276 2.61 18.95 0.79
CA LEU A 276 2.43 20.00 1.79
C LEU A 276 3.77 20.70 2.09
N GLY A 277 3.80 22.03 1.95
CA GLY A 277 5.00 22.82 2.24
C GLY A 277 6.10 22.77 1.19
N LYS A 278 5.96 22.01 0.09
CA LYS A 278 6.94 22.04 -1.03
C LYS A 278 6.91 23.36 -1.82
N GLU A 279 5.84 24.14 -1.68
CA GLU A 279 5.75 25.51 -2.21
C GLU A 279 6.41 26.54 -1.26
N ASP A 280 6.61 26.20 0.01
CA ASP A 280 7.14 27.10 1.04
C ASP A 280 8.41 26.53 1.68
N ASN A 281 9.55 26.88 1.08
CA ASN A 281 10.90 26.50 1.54
C ASN A 281 11.24 26.99 2.97
N ARG A 282 10.32 27.65 3.68
CA ARG A 282 10.50 28.16 5.05
C ARG A 282 9.89 27.27 6.13
N LEU A 283 9.14 26.23 5.78
CA LEU A 283 8.62 25.29 6.76
C LEU A 283 9.75 24.36 7.25
N GLU A 284 10.23 24.61 8.48
CA GLU A 284 11.20 23.75 9.19
C GLU A 284 10.55 22.46 9.76
N TYR A 285 9.28 22.20 9.46
CA TYR A 285 8.58 21.02 9.97
C TYR A 285 9.07 19.75 9.28
N LYS A 286 9.20 18.67 10.06
CA LYS A 286 9.82 17.40 9.63
C LYS A 286 9.00 16.60 8.61
N SER A 287 7.76 17.00 8.34
CA SER A 287 6.89 16.38 7.32
C SER A 287 6.55 17.39 6.22
N GLN A 288 6.70 16.97 4.96
CA GLN A 288 6.30 17.74 3.78
C GLN A 288 5.09 17.09 3.08
N GLY A 289 4.24 16.44 3.86
CA GLY A 289 3.03 15.81 3.37
C GLY A 289 1.93 15.76 4.42
N ALA A 290 0.75 15.34 3.98
CA ALA A 290 -0.43 15.22 4.82
C ALA A 290 -1.30 14.05 4.36
N VAL A 291 -2.18 13.60 5.25
CA VAL A 291 -3.31 12.76 4.89
C VAL A 291 -4.53 13.64 4.80
N TYR A 292 -5.18 13.63 3.64
CA TYR A 292 -6.46 14.30 3.41
C TYR A 292 -7.60 13.28 3.47
N ALA A 293 -8.73 13.69 4.03
CA ALA A 293 -9.97 12.94 3.99
C ALA A 293 -11.00 13.66 3.10
N PHE A 294 -11.80 12.87 2.40
CA PHE A 294 -12.91 13.32 1.58
C PHE A 294 -14.17 12.54 1.95
N ASP A 295 -15.31 13.22 2.03
CA ASP A 295 -16.59 12.53 2.19
C ASP A 295 -17.04 11.97 0.84
N VAL A 296 -17.47 10.71 0.84
CA VAL A 296 -18.05 10.02 -0.31
C VAL A 296 -19.57 10.14 -0.23
N ILE A 297 -20.14 11.03 -1.05
CA ILE A 297 -21.58 11.28 -1.07
C ILE A 297 -22.20 10.89 -2.41
N THR A 298 -23.51 10.60 -2.43
CA THR A 298 -24.24 10.33 -3.67
C THR A 298 -25.00 11.58 -4.13
N ARG A 299 -24.81 11.99 -5.39
CA ARG A 299 -25.56 13.05 -6.06
C ARG A 299 -26.02 12.54 -7.42
N SER A 300 -27.31 12.70 -7.72
CA SER A 300 -27.90 12.23 -8.98
C SER A 300 -27.61 10.74 -9.27
N GLY A 301 -27.60 9.89 -8.23
CA GLY A 301 -27.32 8.45 -8.36
C GLY A 301 -25.85 8.08 -8.56
N ALA A 302 -24.92 9.04 -8.55
CA ALA A 302 -23.48 8.80 -8.70
C ALA A 302 -22.69 9.28 -7.47
N PRO A 303 -21.57 8.62 -7.11
CA PRO A 303 -20.72 9.06 -6.01
C PRO A 303 -19.95 10.33 -6.37
N PHE A 304 -19.62 11.15 -5.38
CA PHE A 304 -18.78 12.35 -5.47
C PHE A 304 -17.90 12.44 -4.22
N LEU A 305 -16.70 13.01 -4.40
CA LEU A 305 -15.87 13.43 -3.28
C LEU A 305 -16.20 14.87 -2.92
N THR A 306 -16.40 15.14 -1.63
CA THR A 306 -16.61 16.48 -1.10
C THR A 306 -15.84 16.68 0.21
N ALA A 307 -15.94 17.87 0.80
CA ALA A 307 -15.41 18.19 2.12
C ALA A 307 -13.94 17.74 2.32
N LYS A 308 -13.06 18.05 1.35
CA LYS A 308 -11.62 17.86 1.51
C LYS A 308 -11.18 18.54 2.79
N ARG A 309 -10.55 17.79 3.67
CA ARG A 309 -10.03 18.28 4.95
C ARG A 309 -8.70 17.65 5.25
N LEU A 310 -7.84 18.41 5.95
CA LEU A 310 -6.66 17.84 6.59
C LEU A 310 -7.17 16.85 7.65
N PHE A 311 -6.82 15.58 7.50
CA PHE A 311 -7.15 14.54 8.47
C PHE A 311 -6.00 14.37 9.46
N ALA A 312 -4.78 14.21 8.95
CA ALA A 312 -3.59 14.02 9.77
C ALA A 312 -2.36 14.67 9.16
N LEU A 313 -1.49 15.18 10.03
CA LEU A 313 -0.14 15.61 9.71
C LEU A 313 0.82 14.60 10.33
N PRO A 314 1.64 13.89 9.55
CA PRO A 314 2.64 12.96 10.09
C PRO A 314 3.63 13.66 11.02
N VAL A 315 4.05 12.96 12.07
CA VAL A 315 5.08 13.45 13.00
C VAL A 315 6.44 13.50 12.33
N ARG A 316 6.76 12.52 11.46
CA ARG A 316 8.07 12.48 10.76
C ARG A 316 7.99 12.01 9.31
N GLY A 317 8.52 12.86 8.43
CA GLY A 317 8.65 12.58 7.01
C GLY A 317 7.32 12.52 6.28
N ASP A 318 7.37 11.99 5.07
CA ASP A 318 6.24 12.03 4.14
C ASP A 318 5.31 10.82 4.34
N PRO A 319 3.97 11.03 4.31
CA PRO A 319 3.00 9.94 4.36
C PRO A 319 2.95 9.24 3.00
N THR A 320 2.99 7.92 3.00
CA THR A 320 3.14 7.11 1.79
C THR A 320 2.04 6.05 1.70
N GLY A 321 2.31 4.82 2.14
CA GLY A 321 1.32 3.75 2.23
C GLY A 321 0.25 4.08 3.25
N ILE A 322 -1.00 3.67 2.98
CA ILE A 322 -2.11 3.89 3.90
C ILE A 322 -3.08 2.71 3.87
N VAL A 323 -3.53 2.29 5.05
CA VAL A 323 -4.61 1.32 5.19
C VAL A 323 -5.52 1.73 6.34
N CYS A 324 -6.78 1.28 6.32
CA CYS A 324 -7.77 1.59 7.36
C CYS A 324 -8.36 0.29 7.90
N ASP A 325 -8.38 0.11 9.23
CA ASP A 325 -8.94 -1.07 9.91
C ASP A 325 -10.49 -1.07 9.96
N ALA A 326 -11.09 -2.19 10.37
CA ALA A 326 -12.54 -2.31 10.51
C ALA A 326 -13.17 -1.42 11.58
N LYS A 327 -12.38 -0.91 12.53
CA LYS A 327 -12.80 0.07 13.53
C LYS A 327 -12.63 1.52 13.03
N GLY A 328 -12.11 1.71 11.82
CA GLY A 328 -11.85 3.01 11.21
C GLY A 328 -10.53 3.66 11.63
N HIS A 329 -9.64 2.98 12.34
CA HIS A 329 -8.29 3.50 12.58
C HIS A 329 -7.52 3.51 11.26
N VAL A 330 -6.72 4.55 11.07
CA VAL A 330 -5.96 4.78 9.85
C VAL A 330 -4.48 4.60 10.14
N PHE A 331 -3.84 3.66 9.45
CA PHE A 331 -2.44 3.34 9.56
C PHE A 331 -1.70 3.95 8.38
N VAL A 332 -0.69 4.76 8.66
CA VAL A 332 0.02 5.56 7.65
C VAL A 332 1.51 5.24 7.73
N GLY A 333 2.07 4.82 6.61
CA GLY A 333 3.49 4.60 6.45
C GLY A 333 4.25 5.91 6.31
N CYS A 334 5.12 6.18 7.27
CA CYS A 334 5.93 7.39 7.40
C CYS A 334 7.44 7.04 7.44
N SER A 335 8.28 8.05 7.65
CA SER A 335 9.73 7.84 7.71
C SER A 335 10.22 7.23 9.03
N ASP A 336 9.38 7.22 10.06
CA ASP A 336 9.65 6.67 11.39
C ASP A 336 8.84 5.40 11.70
N GLY A 337 8.20 4.81 10.69
CA GLY A 337 7.42 3.59 10.83
C GLY A 337 5.96 3.78 10.41
N VAL A 338 5.04 3.17 11.16
CA VAL A 338 3.60 3.24 10.90
C VAL A 338 2.93 4.09 11.97
N GLU A 339 2.47 5.28 11.60
CA GLU A 339 1.68 6.15 12.47
C GLU A 339 0.21 5.70 12.45
N ILE A 340 -0.38 5.54 13.63
CA ILE A 340 -1.76 5.06 13.80
C ILE A 340 -2.64 6.21 14.27
N PHE A 341 -3.68 6.52 13.50
CA PHE A 341 -4.63 7.59 13.80
C PHE A 341 -6.02 7.02 14.12
N HIS A 342 -6.70 7.64 15.07
CA HIS A 342 -8.11 7.40 15.30
C HIS A 342 -8.96 8.07 14.20
N PRO A 343 -10.18 7.59 13.89
CA PRO A 343 -11.05 8.21 12.88
C PRO A 343 -11.34 9.71 13.06
N ASP A 344 -11.08 10.26 14.25
CA ASP A 344 -11.21 11.70 14.56
C ASP A 344 -9.96 12.52 14.17
N GLY A 345 -8.91 11.88 13.63
CA GLY A 345 -7.64 12.50 13.24
C GLY A 345 -6.57 12.53 14.36
N ALA A 346 -6.88 12.05 15.56
CA ALA A 346 -5.92 12.05 16.66
C ALA A 346 -4.86 10.94 16.48
N LEU A 347 -3.58 11.31 16.56
CA LEU A 347 -2.48 10.35 16.61
C LEU A 347 -2.55 9.51 17.89
N LEU A 348 -2.59 8.19 17.73
CA LEU A 348 -2.61 7.23 18.81
C LEU A 348 -1.20 6.79 19.21
N GLY A 349 -0.37 6.49 18.22
CA GLY A 349 0.96 5.94 18.41
C GLY A 349 1.67 5.62 17.13
N VAL A 350 2.86 5.04 17.26
CA VAL A 350 3.73 4.69 16.13
C VAL A 350 4.28 3.28 16.32
N LEU A 351 4.14 2.44 15.30
CA LEU A 351 4.90 1.18 15.18
C LEU A 351 6.22 1.51 14.48
N ASN A 352 7.28 1.72 15.25
CA ASN A 352 8.57 2.05 14.68
C ASN A 352 9.19 0.81 14.04
N VAL A 353 9.54 0.94 12.76
CA VAL A 353 10.26 -0.09 11.98
C VAL A 353 11.46 0.54 11.29
N PRO A 354 12.59 -0.21 11.13
CA PRO A 354 13.73 0.30 10.41
C PRO A 354 13.45 0.58 8.93
N GLY A 355 13.74 1.82 8.53
CA GLY A 355 13.60 2.32 7.17
C GLY A 355 12.30 3.08 6.92
N VAL A 356 12.26 3.80 5.80
CA VAL A 356 11.07 4.55 5.37
C VAL A 356 10.02 3.56 4.90
N VAL A 357 8.84 3.55 5.54
CA VAL A 357 7.69 2.78 5.08
C VAL A 357 7.21 3.37 3.77
N ARG A 358 6.90 2.50 2.80
CA ARG A 358 6.47 2.88 1.45
C ARG A 358 5.09 2.36 1.10
N SER A 359 4.73 1.22 1.66
CA SER A 359 3.48 0.52 1.39
C SER A 359 3.09 -0.32 2.60
N LEU A 360 1.78 -0.48 2.78
CA LEU A 360 1.15 -1.25 3.84
C LEU A 360 0.12 -2.19 3.20
N GLY A 361 -0.12 -3.33 3.83
CA GLY A 361 -1.17 -4.26 3.40
C GLY A 361 -1.62 -5.13 4.55
N TRP A 362 -2.92 -5.37 4.64
CA TRP A 362 -3.47 -6.30 5.62
C TRP A 362 -3.19 -7.73 5.20
N GLY A 363 -2.94 -8.59 6.19
CA GLY A 363 -2.79 -10.04 6.03
C GLY A 363 -4.03 -10.79 6.53
N ARG A 364 -3.81 -11.90 7.23
CA ARG A 364 -4.87 -12.52 8.04
C ARG A 364 -5.28 -11.59 9.18
N GLU A 365 -6.33 -11.99 9.91
CA GLU A 365 -6.75 -11.29 11.13
C GLU A 365 -5.54 -11.04 12.04
N GLY A 366 -5.37 -9.77 12.44
CA GLY A 366 -4.25 -9.34 13.26
C GLY A 366 -2.89 -9.32 12.55
N GLU A 367 -2.82 -9.27 11.22
CA GLU A 367 -1.56 -9.15 10.48
C GLU A 367 -1.48 -7.88 9.63
N LEU A 368 -0.40 -7.12 9.78
CA LEU A 368 -0.06 -5.97 8.93
C LEU A 368 1.32 -6.16 8.31
N PHE A 369 1.36 -6.22 6.98
CA PHE A 369 2.59 -6.20 6.22
C PHE A 369 3.10 -4.78 6.01
N ILE A 370 4.40 -4.59 6.17
CA ILE A 370 5.06 -3.28 6.12
C ILE A 370 6.26 -3.36 5.19
N CYS A 371 6.22 -2.59 4.10
CA CYS A 371 7.25 -2.55 3.07
C CYS A 371 8.18 -1.34 3.29
N THR A 372 9.48 -1.57 3.53
CA THR A 372 10.47 -0.50 3.74
C THR A 372 11.57 -0.48 2.65
N ARG A 373 11.15 -0.63 1.38
CA ARG A 373 11.99 -0.75 0.16
C ARG A 373 12.73 -2.07 0.07
N ARG A 374 13.68 -2.31 0.98
CA ARG A 374 14.57 -3.48 0.95
C ARG A 374 14.20 -4.55 1.97
N LYS A 375 13.25 -4.25 2.85
CA LYS A 375 12.75 -5.18 3.85
C LYS A 375 11.24 -5.32 3.74
N LEU A 376 10.76 -6.54 3.99
CA LEU A 376 9.36 -6.86 4.21
C LEU A 376 9.21 -7.30 5.67
N TRP A 377 8.41 -6.55 6.41
CA TRP A 377 8.06 -6.86 7.79
C TRP A 377 6.62 -7.34 7.90
N LEU A 378 6.35 -8.16 8.89
CA LEU A 378 5.02 -8.51 9.37
C LEU A 378 4.90 -8.04 10.82
N PHE A 379 3.91 -7.20 11.10
CA PHE A 379 3.47 -6.90 12.45
C PHE A 379 2.24 -7.74 12.77
N THR A 380 2.31 -8.49 13.87
CA THR A 380 1.18 -9.29 14.36
C THR A 380 0.62 -8.63 15.61
N PHE A 381 -0.67 -8.32 15.58
CA PHE A 381 -1.43 -7.79 16.72
C PHE A 381 -1.81 -8.92 17.69
N GLY A 382 -2.20 -8.58 18.92
CA GLY A 382 -2.81 -9.53 19.83
C GLY A 382 -4.17 -10.05 19.33
N ASN A 383 -4.63 -11.16 19.91
CA ASN A 383 -5.80 -11.98 19.49
C ASN A 383 -7.16 -11.26 19.33
N ASP A 384 -7.25 -9.95 19.57
CA ASP A 384 -8.50 -9.18 19.57
C ASP A 384 -8.51 -8.00 18.56
N HIS A 385 -7.56 -7.93 17.62
CA HIS A 385 -7.59 -6.90 16.58
C HIS A 385 -8.58 -7.30 15.47
N PRO A 386 -9.66 -6.53 15.25
CA PRO A 386 -10.70 -6.90 14.30
C PRO A 386 -10.18 -6.85 12.87
N ASP A 387 -10.71 -7.81 12.10
CA ASP A 387 -10.39 -8.15 10.72
C ASP A 387 -10.73 -7.08 9.67
N LEU A 388 -10.14 -7.16 8.48
CA LEU A 388 -10.67 -6.60 7.22
C LEU A 388 -10.73 -7.61 6.06
N GLY A 389 -10.06 -8.76 6.19
CA GLY A 389 -10.01 -9.79 5.16
C GLY A 389 -11.41 -10.28 4.77
N SER A 390 -12.37 -10.22 5.69
CA SER A 390 -13.78 -10.59 5.48
C SER A 390 -14.74 -9.43 5.21
N LEU A 391 -14.32 -8.16 5.23
CA LEU A 391 -15.24 -7.02 5.00
C LEU A 391 -15.68 -6.88 3.53
N TRP A 392 -15.12 -7.70 2.64
CA TRP A 392 -15.44 -7.71 1.22
C TRP A 392 -16.18 -8.98 0.75
N ASP A 393 -16.57 -9.87 1.69
CA ASP A 393 -17.45 -11.02 1.42
C ASP A 393 -18.94 -10.62 1.32
#